data_AF-A0A949NSP4-F1
#
_entry.id   AF-A0A949NSP4-F1
#
_cell.length_a   1.000
_cell.length_b   1.000
_cell.length_c   1.000
_cell.angle_alpha   90.00
_cell.angle_beta   90.00
_cell.angle_gamma   90.00
#
_symmetry.space_group_name_H-M   'P 1'
#
loop_
_entity.id
_entity.type
_entity.pdbx_description
1 polymer ?
#
loop_
_entity_poly.entity_id
_entity_poly.type
_entity_poly.pdbx_seq_one_letter_code
_entity_poly.pdbx_strand_id
1 'polypeptide(L)'
;MKHFGIIFLALAFCLALAPLGALAANQLPSCADLEEMANTLDQAADALAKVGNIERGSELDKSLGQLINALADVANTERNQEMANAVNLMGDSWKKDDWEPMKEGLDNVIAVLDKLIKRDCP
;
A
#
# COMPACT_ATOMS: atom_id res chain seq x y z
N MET A 1 -15.29 14.63 11.21
CA MET A 1 -16.05 14.43 9.96
C MET A 1 -15.30 14.82 8.67
N LYS A 2 -14.28 15.70 8.69
CA LYS A 2 -13.51 16.05 7.47
C LYS A 2 -12.41 15.03 7.08
N HIS A 3 -11.86 14.27 8.03
CA HIS A 3 -10.81 13.28 7.76
C HIS A 3 -11.30 12.01 7.06
N PHE A 4 -12.53 11.58 7.36
CA PHE A 4 -13.16 10.43 6.69
C PHE A 4 -13.28 10.61 5.18
N GLY A 5 -13.55 11.84 4.72
CA GLY A 5 -13.64 12.13 3.28
C GLY A 5 -12.31 12.03 2.55
N ILE A 6 -11.19 12.39 3.20
CA ILE A 6 -9.84 12.30 2.61
C ILE A 6 -9.36 10.84 2.59
N ILE A 7 -9.62 10.08 3.68
CA ILE A 7 -9.36 8.64 3.75
C ILE A 7 -10.13 7.91 2.65
N PHE A 8 -11.43 8.20 2.49
CA PHE A 8 -12.23 7.61 1.42
C PHE A 8 -11.75 8.02 0.03
N LEU A 9 -11.25 9.25 -0.18
CA LEU A 9 -10.75 9.67 -1.48
C LEU A 9 -9.42 8.98 -1.84
N ALA A 10 -8.51 8.84 -0.88
CA ALA A 10 -7.23 8.14 -1.06
C ALA A 10 -7.43 6.63 -1.28
N LEU A 11 -8.30 5.98 -0.50
CA LEU A 11 -8.65 4.57 -0.70
C LEU A 11 -9.48 4.33 -1.96
N ALA A 12 -10.41 5.24 -2.30
CA ALA A 12 -11.17 5.13 -3.55
C ALA A 12 -10.27 5.30 -4.77
N PHE A 13 -9.16 6.03 -4.64
CA PHE A 13 -8.13 6.10 -5.67
C PHE A 13 -7.38 4.77 -5.84
N CYS A 14 -7.03 4.08 -4.75
CA CYS A 14 -6.52 2.70 -4.82
C CYS A 14 -7.52 1.73 -5.47
N LEU A 15 -8.83 1.91 -5.26
CA LEU A 15 -9.88 1.13 -5.92
C LEU A 15 -10.08 1.50 -7.41
N ALA A 16 -9.78 2.74 -7.80
CA ALA A 16 -9.76 3.16 -9.21
C ALA A 16 -8.53 2.63 -9.98
N LEU A 17 -7.49 2.23 -9.25
CA LEU A 17 -6.33 1.49 -9.75
C LEU A 17 -6.59 -0.03 -9.87
N ALA A 18 -7.82 -0.51 -9.62
CA ALA A 18 -8.20 -1.90 -9.88
C ALA A 18 -8.04 -2.42 -11.32
N PRO A 19 -7.90 -1.62 -12.42
CA PRO A 19 -7.50 -2.20 -13.70
C PRO A 19 -6.02 -2.61 -13.75
N LEU A 20 -5.22 -2.35 -12.70
CA LEU A 20 -3.85 -2.89 -12.62
C LEU A 20 -3.84 -4.43 -12.61
N GLY A 21 -4.94 -5.09 -12.21
CA GLY A 21 -5.10 -6.55 -12.33
C GLY A 21 -5.18 -7.06 -13.77
N ALA A 22 -5.27 -6.17 -14.77
CA ALA A 22 -5.22 -6.48 -16.19
C ALA A 22 -3.93 -5.98 -16.87
N LEU A 23 -3.00 -5.37 -16.13
CA LEU A 23 -1.65 -5.18 -16.64
C LEU A 23 -1.04 -6.57 -16.82
N ALA A 24 -0.73 -6.89 -18.08
CA ALA A 24 -0.05 -8.12 -18.45
C ALA A 24 1.10 -8.38 -17.46
N ALA A 25 1.17 -9.60 -16.93
CA ALA A 25 2.15 -10.10 -15.94
C ALA A 25 3.64 -9.98 -16.34
N ASN A 26 3.96 -9.17 -17.36
CA ASN A 26 5.27 -8.98 -17.97
C ASN A 26 5.68 -7.51 -18.14
N GLN A 27 4.91 -6.53 -17.66
CA GLN A 27 5.33 -5.12 -17.70
C GLN A 27 5.60 -4.61 -16.28
N LEU A 28 6.85 -4.25 -16.02
CA LEU A 28 7.22 -3.49 -14.83
C LEU A 28 6.45 -2.16 -14.83
N PRO A 29 6.00 -1.65 -13.67
CA PRO A 29 5.38 -0.33 -13.57
C PRO A 29 6.29 0.76 -14.14
N SER A 30 5.72 1.79 -14.75
CA SER A 30 6.53 2.94 -15.17
C SER A 30 6.99 3.77 -13.98
N CYS A 31 7.99 4.62 -14.16
CA CYS A 31 8.45 5.53 -13.11
C CYS A 31 7.34 6.43 -12.57
N ALA A 32 6.47 6.94 -13.44
CA ALA A 32 5.32 7.73 -13.04
C ALA A 32 4.36 6.90 -12.16
N ASP A 33 4.14 5.63 -12.51
CA ASP A 33 3.28 4.73 -11.71
C ASP A 33 3.88 4.46 -10.33
N LEU A 34 5.20 4.21 -10.25
CA LEU A 34 5.89 3.98 -8.98
C LEU A 34 5.86 5.22 -8.08
N GLU A 35 6.11 6.40 -8.65
CA GLU A 35 6.04 7.68 -7.92
C GLU A 35 4.62 7.98 -7.43
N GLU A 36 3.60 7.76 -8.26
CA GLU A 36 2.21 7.95 -7.88
C GLU A 36 1.80 6.98 -6.76
N MET A 37 2.24 5.72 -6.84
CA MET A 37 2.03 4.73 -5.79
C MET A 37 2.69 5.15 -4.48
N ALA A 38 3.96 5.54 -4.49
CA ALA A 38 4.68 5.99 -3.29
C ALA A 38 3.96 7.18 -2.63
N ASN A 39 3.62 8.21 -3.41
CA ASN A 39 2.89 9.38 -2.92
C ASN A 39 1.50 9.03 -2.35
N THR A 40 0.81 8.07 -2.95
CA THR A 40 -0.50 7.61 -2.47
C THR A 40 -0.38 6.86 -1.16
N LEU A 41 0.65 6.01 -1.03
CA LEU A 41 0.92 5.26 0.20
C LEU A 41 1.35 6.18 1.35
N ASP A 42 2.15 7.21 1.08
CA ASP A 42 2.49 8.24 2.07
C ASP A 42 1.24 8.91 2.63
N GLN A 43 0.32 9.32 1.75
CA GLN A 43 -0.96 9.92 2.17
C GLN A 43 -1.81 8.93 2.97
N ALA A 44 -1.81 7.65 2.60
CA ALA A 44 -2.51 6.61 3.33
C ALA A 44 -1.89 6.38 4.71
N ALA A 45 -0.56 6.33 4.83
CA ALA A 45 0.16 6.19 6.09
C ALA A 45 -0.15 7.37 7.04
N ASP A 46 -0.07 8.60 6.54
CA ASP A 46 -0.43 9.82 7.26
C ASP A 46 -1.88 9.85 7.74
N ALA A 47 -2.79 9.25 6.97
CA ALA A 47 -4.19 9.15 7.32
C ALA A 47 -4.43 8.05 8.35
N LEU A 48 -3.81 6.88 8.18
CA LEU A 48 -3.88 5.74 9.10
C LEU A 48 -3.27 6.08 10.46
N ALA A 49 -2.20 6.88 10.52
CA ALA A 49 -1.62 7.36 11.78
C ALA A 49 -2.61 8.18 12.63
N LYS A 50 -3.63 8.77 11.99
CA LYS A 50 -4.69 9.56 12.65
C LYS A 50 -5.93 8.72 12.98
N VAL A 51 -6.03 7.53 12.38
CA VAL A 51 -7.07 6.56 12.71
C VAL A 51 -6.55 5.72 13.87
N GLY A 52 -7.36 5.56 14.91
CA GLY A 52 -7.04 4.64 16.00
C GLY A 52 -7.21 3.19 15.55
N ASN A 53 -7.78 2.36 16.42
CA ASN A 53 -8.08 0.98 16.05
C ASN A 53 -9.12 0.93 14.91
N ILE A 54 -8.86 0.06 13.93
CA ILE A 54 -9.74 -0.14 12.77
C ILE A 54 -10.68 -1.30 13.09
N GLU A 55 -11.98 -1.11 12.84
CA GLU A 55 -12.99 -2.13 13.08
C GLU A 55 -12.92 -3.22 12.00
N ARG A 56 -12.83 -4.49 12.42
CA ARG A 56 -12.88 -5.66 11.53
C ARG A 56 -14.15 -5.67 10.67
N GLY A 57 -13.99 -5.95 9.38
CA GLY A 57 -15.08 -5.99 8.42
C GLY A 57 -15.61 -4.60 8.02
N SER A 58 -15.08 -3.52 8.60
CA SER A 58 -15.34 -2.17 8.10
C SER A 58 -14.81 -2.00 6.67
N GLU A 59 -15.30 -1.00 5.96
CA GLU A 59 -14.79 -0.70 4.61
C GLU A 59 -13.28 -0.37 4.64
N LEU A 60 -12.80 0.29 5.69
CA LEU A 60 -11.38 0.57 5.87
C LEU A 60 -10.55 -0.72 6.04
N ASP A 61 -11.04 -1.67 6.84
CA ASP A 61 -10.40 -2.99 7.02
C ASP A 61 -10.31 -3.76 5.68
N LYS A 62 -11.39 -3.78 4.90
CA LYS A 62 -11.41 -4.43 3.58
C LYS A 62 -10.43 -3.79 2.61
N SER A 63 -10.41 -2.45 2.55
CA SER A 63 -9.51 -1.72 1.68
C SER A 63 -8.04 -1.88 2.07
N LEU A 64 -7.73 -2.01 3.37
CA LEU A 64 -6.39 -2.38 3.81
C LEU A 64 -5.99 -3.77 3.33
N GLY A 65 -6.89 -4.75 3.44
CA GLY A 65 -6.66 -6.09 2.88
C GLY A 65 -6.41 -6.07 1.37
N GLN A 66 -7.15 -5.24 0.61
CA GLN A 66 -6.93 -5.05 -0.82
C GLN A 66 -5.57 -4.41 -1.12
N LEU A 67 -5.18 -3.39 -0.35
CA LEU A 67 -3.89 -2.73 -0.47
C LEU A 67 -2.74 -3.72 -0.25
N ILE A 68 -2.81 -4.51 0.81
CA ILE A 68 -1.81 -5.54 1.13
C ILE A 68 -1.64 -6.53 -0.03
N ASN A 69 -2.75 -6.99 -0.63
CA ASN A 69 -2.69 -7.89 -1.78
C ASN A 69 -2.05 -7.22 -3.01
N ALA A 70 -2.43 -5.97 -3.31
CA ALA A 70 -1.84 -5.23 -4.43
C ALA A 70 -0.33 -5.02 -4.25
N LEU A 71 0.11 -4.69 -3.04
CA LEU A 71 1.53 -4.55 -2.73
C LEU A 71 2.29 -5.88 -2.82
N ALA A 72 1.64 -7.01 -2.51
CA ALA A 72 2.23 -8.33 -2.72
C ALA A 72 2.46 -8.62 -4.21
N ASP A 73 1.53 -8.22 -5.08
CA ASP A 73 1.66 -8.38 -6.53
C ASP A 73 2.82 -7.52 -7.07
N VAL A 74 3.00 -6.30 -6.56
CA VAL A 74 4.13 -5.43 -6.88
C VAL A 74 5.45 -6.08 -6.42
N ALA A 75 5.52 -6.56 -5.18
CA ALA A 75 6.71 -7.23 -4.65
C ALA A 75 7.12 -8.45 -5.50
N ASN A 76 6.13 -9.24 -5.94
CA ASN A 76 6.34 -10.40 -6.80
C ASN A 76 6.82 -9.99 -8.20
N THR A 77 6.23 -8.94 -8.77
CA THR A 77 6.56 -8.41 -10.10
C THR A 77 7.98 -7.85 -10.14
N GLU A 78 8.34 -7.05 -9.13
CA GLU A 78 9.68 -6.48 -8.94
C GLU A 78 10.71 -7.52 -8.46
N ARG A 79 10.26 -8.73 -8.08
CA ARG A 79 11.07 -9.77 -7.43
C ARG A 79 11.85 -9.21 -6.23
N ASN A 80 11.23 -8.31 -5.47
CA ASN A 80 11.85 -7.58 -4.39
C ASN A 80 11.54 -8.23 -3.04
N GLN A 81 12.53 -8.94 -2.49
CA GLN A 81 12.38 -9.63 -1.20
C GLN A 81 12.19 -8.67 -0.02
N GLU A 82 12.79 -7.48 -0.06
CA GLU A 82 12.63 -6.47 0.99
C GLU A 82 11.17 -5.99 1.04
N MET A 83 10.59 -5.70 -0.12
CA MET A 83 9.17 -5.36 -0.25
C MET A 83 8.28 -6.52 0.19
N ALA A 84 8.56 -7.75 -0.24
CA ALA A 84 7.79 -8.92 0.15
C ALA A 84 7.77 -9.12 1.67
N ASN A 85 8.90 -8.90 2.35
CA ASN A 85 8.99 -8.98 3.81
C ASN A 85 8.16 -7.89 4.49
N ALA A 86 8.21 -6.65 3.98
CA ALA A 86 7.43 -5.54 4.51
C ALA A 86 5.92 -5.77 4.35
N VAL A 87 5.48 -6.26 3.18
CA VAL A 87 4.08 -6.62 2.92
C VAL A 87 3.62 -7.78 3.81
N ASN A 88 4.48 -8.78 4.06
CA ASN A 88 4.17 -9.86 5.00
C ASN A 88 3.98 -9.33 6.42
N LEU A 89 4.82 -8.40 6.88
CA LEU A 89 4.66 -7.74 8.17
C LEU A 89 3.32 -7.00 8.24
N MET A 90 2.94 -6.25 7.20
CA MET A 90 1.62 -5.61 7.12
C MET A 90 0.49 -6.64 7.24
N GLY A 91 0.54 -7.68 6.41
CA GLY A 91 -0.50 -8.70 6.32
C GLY A 91 -0.69 -9.51 7.60
N ASP A 92 0.40 -9.93 8.24
CA ASP A 92 0.34 -10.72 9.47
C ASP A 92 -0.12 -9.89 10.66
N SER A 93 0.27 -8.63 10.71
CA SER A 93 -0.14 -7.69 11.77
C SER A 93 -1.60 -7.29 11.60
N TRP A 94 -2.02 -6.99 10.36
CA TRP A 94 -3.42 -6.75 10.00
C TRP A 94 -4.34 -7.91 10.41
N LYS A 95 -3.95 -9.16 10.12
CA LYS A 95 -4.72 -10.35 10.53
C LYS A 95 -4.82 -10.54 12.04
N LYS A 96 -3.94 -9.94 12.83
CA LYS A 96 -3.88 -10.03 14.30
C LYS A 96 -4.46 -8.79 14.99
N ASP A 97 -4.99 -7.83 14.24
CA ASP A 97 -5.43 -6.52 14.76
C ASP A 97 -4.30 -5.74 15.45
N ASP A 98 -3.05 -5.99 15.04
CA ASP A 98 -1.86 -5.34 15.58
C ASP A 98 -1.49 -4.14 14.69
N TRP A 99 -2.05 -2.97 15.03
CA TRP A 99 -2.04 -1.81 14.14
C TRP A 99 -0.70 -1.09 14.08
N GLU A 100 0.12 -1.13 15.15
CA GLU A 100 1.44 -0.49 15.12
C GLU A 100 2.40 -1.19 14.16
N PRO A 101 2.62 -2.52 14.24
CA PRO A 101 3.49 -3.21 13.30
C PRO A 101 2.89 -3.26 11.88
N MET A 102 1.57 -3.16 11.72
CA MET A 102 0.95 -2.99 10.40
C MET A 102 1.39 -1.67 9.75
N LYS A 103 1.34 -0.56 10.50
CA LYS A 103 1.81 0.75 10.03
C LYS A 103 3.32 0.75 9.77
N GLU A 104 4.11 0.10 10.63
CA GLU A 104 5.55 -0.10 10.39
C GLU A 104 5.81 -0.83 9.07
N GLY A 105 5.02 -1.87 8.77
CA GLY A 105 5.10 -2.56 7.49
C GLY A 105 4.80 -1.64 6.30
N LEU A 106 3.82 -0.74 6.42
CA LEU A 106 3.49 0.24 5.39
C LEU A 106 4.63 1.23 5.15
N ASP A 107 5.21 1.78 6.22
CA ASP A 107 6.37 2.68 6.14
C ASP A 107 7.57 1.99 5.47
N ASN A 108 7.78 0.71 5.78
CA ASN A 108 8.82 -0.10 5.15
C ASN A 108 8.57 -0.31 3.65
N VAL A 109 7.32 -0.54 3.22
CA VAL A 109 6.98 -0.64 1.79
C VAL A 109 7.30 0.67 1.06
N ILE A 110 6.90 1.81 1.63
CA ILE A 110 7.18 3.14 1.07
C ILE A 110 8.68 3.34 0.91
N ALA A 111 9.46 3.04 1.95
CA ALA A 111 10.92 3.16 1.90
C ALA A 111 11.56 2.27 0.82
N VAL A 112 10.97 1.10 0.52
CA VAL A 112 11.45 0.24 -0.58
C VAL A 112 11.06 0.81 -1.94
N LEU A 113 9.84 1.34 -2.10
CA LEU A 113 9.43 2.02 -3.33
C LEU A 113 10.33 3.22 -3.64
N ASP A 114 10.64 4.04 -2.64
CA ASP A 114 11.58 5.16 -2.78
C ASP A 114 12.96 4.72 -3.29
N LYS A 115 13.46 3.58 -2.81
CA LYS A 115 14.73 3.01 -3.29
C LYS A 115 14.63 2.55 -4.73
N LEU A 116 13.52 1.95 -5.13
CA LEU A 116 13.27 1.50 -6.50
C LEU A 116 13.18 2.70 -7.44
N ILE A 117 12.41 3.72 -7.09
CA ILE A 117 12.29 4.98 -7.85
C ILE A 117 13.68 5.61 -8.03
N LYS A 118 14.46 5.77 -6.94
CA LYS A 118 15.82 6.34 -7.03
C LYS A 118 16.77 5.53 -7.91
N ARG A 119 16.54 4.22 -8.06
CA ARG A 119 17.38 3.33 -8.89
C ARG A 119 16.98 3.40 -10.36
N ASP A 120 15.68 3.40 -10.64
CA ASP A 120 15.13 3.16 -11.98
C ASP A 120 14.64 4.43 -12.68
N CYS A 121 14.48 5.53 -11.93
CA CYS A 121 13.89 6.80 -12.39
C CYS A 121 14.86 7.99 -12.18
N PRO A 122 15.95 8.07 -12.95
CA PRO A 122 16.95 9.14 -12.85
C PRO A 122 16.53 10.47 -13.51
#